data_AF-A0A956H8Q1-F1
#
_entry.id   AF-A0A956H8Q1-F1
#
_cell.length_a   1.000
_cell.length_b   1.000
_cell.length_c   1.000
_cell.angle_alpha   90.00
_cell.angle_beta   90.00
_cell.angle_gamma   90.00
#
_symmetry.space_group_name_H-M   'P 1'
#
loop_
_entity.id
_entity.type
_entity.pdbx_description
1 polymer ?
#
loop_
_entity_poly.entity_id
_entity_poly.type
_entity_poly.pdbx_seq_one_letter_code
_entity_poly.pdbx_strand_id
1 'polypeptide(L)'
;MPSNSSAPEPASALPSDVSALESLARTHERLLEQIERRVIGQREVVELLLVALFAGGHALFVGVPGLAKTLLVSSLAEAMDLEFSRIQFTPDLMPSDITGSEVLEEGGDGRRSFRFVPGPVFCN
;
A
#
# COMPACT_ATOMS: atom_id res chain seq x y z
N MET A 1 -16.91 44.12 18.81
CA MET A 1 -15.96 43.08 19.25
C MET A 1 -16.69 42.07 20.12
N PRO A 2 -17.17 40.93 19.59
CA PRO A 2 -17.54 39.81 20.44
C PRO A 2 -16.36 38.84 20.53
N SER A 3 -15.86 38.68 21.75
CA SER A 3 -14.96 37.62 22.18
C SER A 3 -15.68 36.28 22.13
N ASN A 4 -15.28 35.38 21.23
CA ASN A 4 -15.56 33.95 21.37
C ASN A 4 -14.25 33.17 21.20
N SER A 5 -13.50 33.08 22.31
CA SER A 5 -12.39 32.14 22.46
C SER A 5 -12.95 30.87 23.10
N SER A 6 -13.58 30.02 22.30
CA SER A 6 -13.80 28.62 22.67
C SER A 6 -12.75 27.79 21.93
N ALA A 7 -11.56 27.69 22.52
CA ALA A 7 -10.64 26.63 22.15
C ALA A 7 -11.33 25.28 22.42
N PRO A 8 -11.22 24.28 21.54
CA PRO A 8 -11.75 22.96 21.84
C PRO A 8 -10.96 22.39 23.03
N GLU A 9 -11.64 22.09 24.13
CA GLU A 9 -11.05 21.36 25.25
C GLU A 9 -10.51 20.01 24.74
N PRO A 10 -9.30 19.57 25.17
CA PRO A 10 -8.78 18.29 24.75
C PRO A 10 -9.70 17.21 25.30
N ALA A 11 -10.37 16.49 24.39
CA ALA A 11 -11.18 15.32 24.72
C ALA A 11 -10.35 14.39 25.61
N SER A 12 -10.84 14.14 26.83
CA SER A 12 -10.21 13.23 27.78
C SER A 12 -10.09 11.86 27.13
N ALA A 13 -8.88 11.42 26.79
CA ALA A 13 -8.63 10.08 26.26
C ALA A 13 -9.25 9.06 27.22
N LEU A 14 -10.28 8.34 26.75
CA LEU A 14 -10.95 7.34 27.57
C LEU A 14 -9.98 6.17 27.79
N PRO A 15 -10.10 5.40 28.88
CA PRO A 15 -9.26 4.24 29.14
C PRO A 15 -9.18 3.23 27.98
N SER A 16 -10.19 3.22 27.10
CA SER A 16 -10.24 2.46 25.86
C SER A 16 -9.18 2.87 24.84
N ASP A 17 -8.91 4.18 24.73
CA ASP A 17 -8.04 4.73 23.69
C ASP A 17 -6.58 4.43 24.01
N VAL A 18 -6.23 4.50 25.30
CA VAL A 18 -4.90 4.11 25.80
C VAL A 18 -4.65 2.63 25.51
N SER A 19 -5.62 1.76 25.80
CA SER A 19 -5.50 0.32 25.54
C SER A 19 -5.39 0.00 24.04
N ALA A 20 -6.16 0.70 23.19
CA ALA A 20 -6.07 0.57 21.74
C ALA A 20 -4.70 1.00 21.21
N LEU A 21 -4.14 2.11 21.74
CA LEU A 21 -2.82 2.61 21.38
C LEU A 21 -1.71 1.62 21.79
N GLU A 22 -1.79 1.04 22.98
CA GLU A 22 -0.85 0.00 23.42
C GLU A 22 -0.94 -1.25 22.53
N SER A 23 -2.14 -1.64 22.12
CA SER A 23 -2.32 -2.75 21.18
C SER A 23 -1.71 -2.44 19.82
N LEU A 24 -1.90 -1.23 19.30
CA LEU A 24 -1.31 -0.77 18.05
C LEU A 24 0.22 -0.78 18.12
N ALA A 25 0.80 -0.22 19.18
CA ALA A 25 2.25 -0.20 19.38
C ALA A 25 2.85 -1.62 19.40
N ARG A 26 2.19 -2.56 20.09
CA ARG A 26 2.61 -3.98 20.09
C ARG A 26 2.53 -4.62 18.71
N THR A 27 1.45 -4.38 17.98
CA THR A 27 1.29 -4.92 16.62
C THR A 27 2.30 -4.32 15.64
N HIS A 28 2.57 -3.01 15.78
CA HIS A 28 3.58 -2.30 15.01
C HIS A 28 4.98 -2.91 15.20
N GLU A 29 5.42 -3.10 16.44
CA GLU A 29 6.72 -3.74 16.70
C GLU A 29 6.79 -5.17 16.13
N ARG A 30 5.73 -5.97 16.33
CA ARG A 30 5.66 -7.33 15.77
C ARG A 30 5.77 -7.34 14.24
N LEU A 31 5.17 -6.37 13.56
CA LEU A 31 5.25 -6.22 12.11
C LEU A 31 6.67 -5.91 11.67
N LEU A 32 7.32 -4.93 12.32
CA LEU A 32 8.71 -4.56 12.03
C LEU A 32 9.66 -5.74 12.24
N GLU A 33 9.52 -6.47 13.35
CA GLU A 33 10.31 -7.67 13.64
C GLU A 33 10.17 -8.75 12.55
N GLN A 34 8.99 -8.93 11.96
CA GLN A 34 8.82 -9.90 10.86
C GLN A 34 9.54 -9.45 9.59
N ILE A 35 9.47 -8.16 9.26
CA ILE A 35 10.10 -7.60 8.07
C ILE A 35 11.64 -7.62 8.21
N GLU A 36 12.15 -7.29 9.39
CA GLU A 36 13.59 -7.28 9.71
C GLU A 36 14.26 -8.66 9.54
N ARG A 37 13.50 -9.76 9.63
CA ARG A 37 14.00 -11.12 9.36
C ARG A 37 14.42 -11.34 7.90
N ARG A 38 13.82 -10.61 6.96
CA ARG A 38 14.15 -10.69 5.52
C ARG A 38 14.91 -9.47 5.02
N VAL A 39 14.72 -8.31 5.65
CA VAL A 39 15.26 -7.02 5.21
C VAL A 39 16.04 -6.38 6.35
N ILE A 40 17.37 -6.47 6.27
CA ILE A 40 18.26 -6.04 7.35
C ILE A 40 18.60 -4.54 7.19
N GLY A 41 18.52 -3.78 8.29
CA GLY A 41 19.03 -2.41 8.36
C GLY A 41 18.19 -1.36 7.63
N GLN A 42 16.90 -1.63 7.37
CA GLN A 42 15.98 -0.73 6.66
C GLN A 42 14.77 -0.32 7.51
N ARG A 43 14.87 -0.37 8.84
CA ARG A 43 13.75 -0.12 9.76
C ARG A 43 13.08 1.23 9.51
N GLU A 44 13.85 2.30 9.45
CA GLU A 44 13.34 3.67 9.19
C GLU A 44 12.56 3.75 7.87
N VAL A 45 13.03 3.07 6.82
CA VAL A 45 12.36 3.04 5.52
C VAL A 45 11.02 2.32 5.60
N VAL A 46 10.96 1.23 6.37
CA VAL A 46 9.70 0.49 6.61
C VAL A 46 8.73 1.36 7.42
N GLU A 47 9.18 2.06 8.45
CA GLU A 47 8.35 2.98 9.23
C GLU A 47 7.76 4.09 8.35
N LEU A 48 8.56 4.74 7.49
CA LEU A 48 8.06 5.74 6.55
C LEU A 48 7.08 5.15 5.53
N LEU A 49 7.29 3.91 5.10
CA LEU A 49 6.39 3.22 4.17
C LEU A 49 5.03 2.93 4.84
N LEU A 50 5.03 2.53 6.12
CA LEU A 50 3.82 2.35 6.92
C LEU A 50 3.06 3.67 7.09
N VAL A 51 3.77 4.77 7.37
CA VAL A 51 3.17 6.11 7.45
C VAL A 51 2.49 6.47 6.13
N ALA A 52 3.18 6.29 4.99
CA ALA A 52 2.62 6.57 3.68
C ALA A 52 1.38 5.69 3.40
N LEU A 53 1.45 4.40 3.71
CA LEU A 53 0.35 3.46 3.51
C LEU A 53 -0.89 3.83 4.32
N PHE A 54 -0.74 4.09 5.62
CA PHE A 54 -1.86 4.46 6.49
C PHE A 54 -2.43 5.84 6.18
N ALA A 55 -1.63 6.75 5.64
CA ALA A 55 -2.09 8.05 5.15
C ALA A 55 -2.74 7.98 3.76
N GLY A 56 -2.76 6.82 3.09
CA GLY A 56 -3.23 6.67 1.70
C GLY A 56 -2.34 7.39 0.67
N GLY A 57 -1.07 7.60 1.00
CA GLY A 57 -0.08 8.26 0.16
C GLY A 57 0.69 7.28 -0.74
N HIS A 58 1.66 7.83 -1.48
CA HIS A 58 2.57 7.07 -2.34
C HIS A 58 4.02 7.28 -1.92
N ALA A 59 4.82 6.22 -1.97
CA ALA A 59 6.24 6.27 -1.65
C ALA A 59 7.10 6.07 -2.91
N LEU A 60 8.16 6.86 -3.05
CA LEU A 60 9.14 6.75 -4.13
C LEU A 60 10.49 6.31 -3.56
N PHE A 61 11.01 5.17 -4.04
CA PHE A 61 12.31 4.66 -3.62
C PHE A 61 13.41 5.06 -4.61
N VAL A 62 14.32 5.92 -4.19
CA VAL A 62 15.48 6.34 -4.99
C VAL A 62 16.74 5.69 -4.44
N GLY A 63 17.55 5.09 -5.31
CA GLY A 63 18.86 4.54 -4.92
C GLY A 63 19.38 3.52 -5.92
N VAL A 64 20.60 3.05 -5.72
CA VAL A 64 21.25 2.10 -6.64
C VAL A 64 20.52 0.74 -6.69
N PRO A 65 20.61 0.00 -7.82
CA PRO A 65 20.10 -1.37 -7.91
C PRO A 65 20.69 -2.28 -6.84
N GLY A 66 19.94 -3.30 -6.42
CA GLY A 66 20.43 -4.31 -5.46
C GLY A 66 20.19 -4.01 -3.98
N LEU A 67 19.61 -2.86 -3.62
CA LEU A 67 19.29 -2.51 -2.22
C LEU A 67 17.98 -3.15 -1.70
N ALA A 68 17.65 -4.36 -2.17
CA ALA A 68 16.48 -5.12 -1.72
C ALA A 68 15.13 -4.36 -1.76
N LYS A 69 14.98 -3.28 -2.56
CA LYS A 69 13.75 -2.47 -2.62
C LYS A 69 12.51 -3.30 -2.91
N THR A 70 12.61 -4.18 -3.91
CA THR A 70 11.50 -5.10 -4.27
C THR A 70 11.20 -6.07 -3.15
N LEU A 71 12.23 -6.63 -2.51
CA LEU A 71 12.07 -7.55 -1.39
C LEU A 71 11.42 -6.86 -0.18
N LEU A 72 11.74 -5.59 0.07
CA LEU A 72 11.13 -4.79 1.13
C LEU A 72 9.64 -4.63 0.91
N VAL A 73 9.23 -4.16 -0.27
CA VAL A 73 7.82 -3.93 -0.57
C VAL A 73 7.04 -5.26 -0.58
N SER A 74 7.59 -6.33 -1.16
CA SER A 74 6.93 -7.63 -1.15
C SER A 74 6.81 -8.24 0.25
N SER A 75 7.85 -8.10 1.09
CA SER A 75 7.82 -8.59 2.47
C SER A 75 6.82 -7.81 3.33
N LEU A 76 6.69 -6.50 3.12
CA LEU A 76 5.66 -5.70 3.78
C LEU A 76 4.26 -6.16 3.37
N ALA A 77 4.02 -6.36 2.07
CA ALA A 77 2.74 -6.83 1.56
C ALA A 77 2.37 -8.20 2.15
N GLU A 78 3.30 -9.17 2.16
CA GLU A 78 3.11 -10.48 2.79
C GLU A 78 2.79 -10.36 4.30
N ALA A 79 3.52 -9.50 5.02
CA ALA A 79 3.33 -9.35 6.46
C ALA A 79 2.01 -8.65 6.85
N MET A 80 1.44 -7.88 5.92
CA MET A 80 0.17 -7.17 6.08
C MET A 80 -1.01 -7.84 5.38
N ASP A 81 -0.80 -9.01 4.77
CA ASP A 81 -1.81 -9.73 3.97
C ASP A 81 -2.40 -8.87 2.84
N LEU A 82 -1.53 -8.14 2.14
CA LEU A 82 -1.87 -7.29 1.00
C LEU A 82 -1.54 -7.97 -0.32
N GLU A 83 -2.34 -7.68 -1.35
CA GLU A 83 -1.98 -8.04 -2.70
C GLU A 83 -0.76 -7.24 -3.20
N PHE A 84 0.17 -7.93 -3.84
CA PHE A 84 1.38 -7.32 -4.41
C PHE A 84 1.43 -7.52 -5.92
N SER A 85 1.52 -6.41 -6.65
CA SER A 85 1.77 -6.40 -8.09
C SER A 85 2.93 -5.49 -8.44
N ARG A 86 3.67 -5.90 -9.46
CA ARG A 86 4.87 -5.22 -9.92
C ARG A 86 4.74 -4.91 -11.40
N ILE A 87 4.82 -3.62 -11.73
CA ILE A 87 4.88 -3.14 -13.11
C ILE A 87 6.31 -2.68 -13.40
N GLN A 88 6.93 -3.26 -14.42
CA GLN A 88 8.22 -2.79 -14.91
C GLN A 88 7.99 -1.76 -16.00
N PHE A 89 8.38 -0.51 -15.76
CA PHE A 89 8.37 0.51 -16.79
C PHE A 89 9.41 0.18 -17.86
N THR A 90 8.96 0.05 -19.09
CA THR A 90 9.75 -0.08 -20.32
C THR A 90 9.33 1.04 -21.28
N PRO A 91 10.17 1.44 -22.25
CA PRO A 91 9.81 2.53 -23.18
C PRO A 91 8.59 2.21 -24.05
N ASP A 92 8.26 0.92 -24.21
CA ASP A 92 7.15 0.45 -25.04
C ASP A 92 5.85 0.24 -24.26
N LEU A 93 5.87 0.43 -22.93
CA LEU A 93 4.72 0.16 -22.07
C LEU A 93 3.54 1.07 -22.43
N MET A 94 2.41 0.49 -22.83
CA MET A 94 1.20 1.22 -23.13
C MET A 94 0.35 1.41 -21.86
N PRO A 95 -0.43 2.50 -21.73
CA PRO A 95 -1.34 2.68 -20.60
C PRO A 95 -2.33 1.52 -20.43
N SER A 96 -2.71 0.88 -21.54
CA SER A 96 -3.57 -0.31 -21.57
C SER A 96 -2.91 -1.54 -20.94
N ASP A 97 -1.58 -1.63 -20.91
CA ASP A 97 -0.86 -2.73 -20.24
C ASP A 97 -0.91 -2.60 -18.72
N ILE A 98 -1.20 -1.40 -18.20
CA ILE A 98 -1.32 -1.12 -16.76
C ILE A 98 -2.78 -1.19 -16.32
N THR A 99 -3.65 -0.54 -17.10
CA THR A 99 -5.08 -0.39 -16.78
C THR A 99 -5.94 -1.54 -17.31
N GLY A 100 -5.47 -2.29 -18.31
CA GLY A 100 -6.27 -3.32 -18.97
C GLY A 100 -6.83 -2.87 -20.30
N SER A 101 -7.55 -3.77 -20.97
CA SER A 101 -8.07 -3.58 -22.33
C SER A 101 -9.41 -4.27 -22.53
N GLU A 102 -10.22 -3.75 -23.46
CA GLU A 102 -11.40 -4.45 -23.95
C GLU A 102 -11.03 -5.39 -25.10
N VAL A 103 -11.39 -6.66 -24.97
CA VAL A 103 -11.16 -7.70 -25.97
C VAL A 103 -12.51 -8.10 -26.56
N LEU A 104 -12.58 -8.22 -27.89
CA LEU A 104 -13.75 -8.73 -28.58
C LEU A 104 -13.69 -10.26 -28.57
N GLU A 105 -14.59 -10.90 -27.83
CA GLU A 105 -14.76 -12.36 -27.85
C GLU A 105 -15.92 -12.74 -28.77
N GLU A 106 -15.76 -13.85 -29.50
CA GLU A 106 -16.82 -14.43 -30.33
C GLU A 106 -17.30 -15.72 -29.65
N GLY A 107 -18.56 -15.73 -29.21
CA GLY A 107 -19.18 -16.87 -28.56
C GLY A 107 -19.41 -18.03 -29.53
N GLY A 108 -19.63 -19.24 -29.00
CA GLY A 108 -19.92 -20.42 -29.82
C GLY A 108 -21.20 -20.31 -30.67
N ASP A 109 -22.05 -19.32 -30.40
CA ASP A 109 -23.25 -18.96 -31.17
C ASP A 109 -22.98 -17.92 -32.28
N GLY A 110 -21.73 -17.51 -32.48
CA GLY A 110 -21.31 -16.52 -33.49
C GLY A 110 -21.57 -15.07 -33.09
N ARG A 111 -21.99 -14.79 -31.84
CA ARG A 111 -22.17 -13.41 -31.35
C ARG A 111 -20.86 -12.84 -30.84
N ARG A 112 -20.63 -11.56 -31.13
CA ARG A 112 -19.47 -10.80 -30.66
C ARG A 112 -19.84 -10.01 -29.41
N SER A 113 -19.04 -10.11 -28.36
CA SER A 113 -19.18 -9.32 -27.14
C SER A 113 -17.83 -8.73 -26.71
N PHE A 114 -17.84 -7.51 -26.19
CA PHE A 114 -16.66 -6.91 -25.57
C PHE A 114 -16.53 -7.39 -24.13
N ARG A 115 -15.34 -7.88 -23.76
CA ARG A 115 -14.97 -8.28 -22.41
C ARG A 115 -13.79 -7.44 -21.93
N PHE A 116 -13.92 -6.83 -20.76
CA PHE A 116 -12.79 -6.13 -20.13
C PHE A 116 -11.83 -7.13 -19.47
N VAL A 117 -10.55 -6.99 -19.79
CA VAL A 117 -9.45 -7.72 -19.16
C VAL A 117 -8.68 -6.73 -18.29
N PRO A 118 -8.77 -6.82 -16.94
CA PRO A 118 -8.14 -5.87 -16.04
C PRO A 118 -6.62 -6.00 -16.09
N GLY A 119 -5.94 -4.85 -16.04
CA GLY A 119 -4.48 -4.78 -15.95
C GLY A 119 -3.95 -4.95 -14.52
N PRO A 120 -2.62 -4.97 -14.35
CA PRO A 120 -1.94 -5.20 -13.06
C PRO A 120 -2.20 -4.14 -11.99
N VAL A 121 -2.86 -3.02 -12.30
CA VAL A 121 -3.29 -2.03 -11.30
C VAL A 121 -4.54 -2.49 -10.50
N PHE A 122 -5.26 -3.51 -10.97
CA PHE A 122 -6.50 -4.00 -10.36
C PHE A 122 -6.30 -5.15 -9.35
N CYS A 123 -5.20 -5.14 -8.61
CA CYS A 123 -4.99 -6.07 -7.51
C CYS A 123 -6.10 -5.92 -6.45
N ASN A 124 -6.89 -6.98 -6.24
CA ASN A 124 -8.06 -7.09 -5.38
C ASN A 124 -8.02 -8.38 -4.54
#